data_AF-A0A256ZK59-F1
#
_entry.id   AF-A0A256ZK59-F1
#
_cell.length_a   1.000
_cell.length_b   1.000
_cell.length_c   1.000
_cell.angle_alpha   90.00
_cell.angle_beta   90.00
_cell.angle_gamma   90.00
#
_symmetry.space_group_name_H-M   'P 1'
#
loop_
_entity.id
_entity.type
_entity.pdbx_description
1 polymer ?
#
loop_
_entity_poly.entity_id
_entity_poly.type
_entity_poly.pdbx_seq_one_letter_code
_entity_poly.pdbx_strand_id
1 'polypeptide(L)'
;MDNMNATFTLYNGSNVIKTCVFNNKTNGTTLNCGMTNTSKWAKGNTINCTVTATDNNSQRSTGSATKTVSNLAPNPPSLNSPADGSTGISTSTTLNVTVTDTDGDSLNVIFYNGSNHPICSNTSISSGGTVSCRWSSLSIGTTYKWYVYVTDGINTTTSSRWNFSTNQVPTTPLTAIT
;
A
#
# COMPACT_ATOMS: atom_id res chain seq x y z
N MET A 1 31.16 -40.94 14.47
CA MET A 1 30.43 -39.86 13.76
C MET A 1 30.19 -38.79 14.79
N ASP A 2 30.62 -37.56 14.51
CA ASP A 2 30.44 -36.47 15.45
C ASP A 2 28.99 -36.00 15.46
N ASN A 3 28.46 -35.78 16.66
CA ASN A 3 27.14 -35.24 16.85
C ASN A 3 27.23 -33.73 16.96
N MET A 4 26.32 -33.03 16.28
CA MET A 4 26.21 -31.58 16.31
C MET A 4 25.13 -31.17 17.32
N ASN A 5 25.44 -30.15 18.12
CA ASN A 5 24.43 -29.39 18.85
C ASN A 5 24.18 -28.07 18.11
N ALA A 6 22.91 -27.66 18.03
CA ALA A 6 22.55 -26.44 17.34
C ALA A 6 21.54 -25.61 18.15
N THR A 7 21.77 -24.30 18.20
CA THR A 7 20.84 -23.32 18.79
C THR A 7 20.38 -22.36 17.72
N PHE A 8 19.06 -22.21 17.61
CA PHE A 8 18.38 -21.32 16.68
C PHE A 8 17.69 -20.25 17.51
N THR A 9 18.06 -18.98 17.31
CA THR A 9 17.41 -17.86 18.00
C THR A 9 16.81 -16.92 16.97
N LEU A 10 15.50 -16.67 17.09
CA LEU A 10 14.74 -15.77 16.23
C LEU A 10 14.48 -14.46 16.95
N TYR A 11 14.73 -13.35 16.26
CA TYR A 11 14.62 -11.99 16.80
C TYR A 11 13.64 -11.14 15.97
N ASN A 12 12.92 -10.22 16.61
CA ASN A 12 12.27 -9.07 15.98
C ASN A 12 12.99 -7.80 16.47
N GLY A 13 13.81 -7.19 15.63
CA GLY A 13 14.79 -6.22 16.08
C GLY A 13 15.74 -6.86 17.10
N SER A 14 15.83 -6.28 18.30
CA SER A 14 16.64 -6.83 19.42
C SER A 14 15.88 -7.80 20.32
N ASN A 15 14.57 -7.96 20.15
CA ASN A 15 13.75 -8.79 21.02
C ASN A 15 13.79 -10.26 20.57
N VAL A 16 14.15 -11.17 21.47
CA VAL A 16 14.07 -12.62 21.21
C VAL A 16 12.60 -13.03 21.15
N ILE A 17 12.20 -13.64 20.03
CA ILE A 17 10.85 -14.19 19.81
C ILE A 17 10.83 -15.64 20.24
N LYS A 18 11.84 -16.42 19.85
CA LYS A 18 11.90 -17.86 20.09
C LYS A 18 13.34 -18.36 20.05
N THR A 19 13.64 -19.30 20.94
CA THR A 19 14.88 -20.07 20.92
C THR A 19 14.55 -21.55 20.83
N CYS A 20 15.18 -22.27 19.89
CA CYS A 20 15.12 -23.73 19.82
C CYS A 20 16.51 -24.32 19.99
N VAL A 21 16.60 -25.36 20.80
CA VAL A 21 17.85 -26.09 21.07
C VAL A 21 17.68 -27.51 20.53
N PHE A 22 18.64 -27.94 19.71
CA PHE A 22 18.70 -29.27 19.15
C PHE A 22 19.99 -29.94 19.58
N ASN A 23 19.87 -31.04 20.32
CA ASN A 23 21.02 -31.79 20.81
C ASN A 23 21.21 -33.07 20.00
N ASN A 24 22.48 -33.47 19.88
CA ASN A 24 22.91 -34.75 19.33
C ASN A 24 22.38 -35.06 17.92
N LYS A 25 22.46 -34.09 17.00
CA LYS A 25 21.98 -34.23 15.62
C LYS A 25 23.10 -34.66 14.69
N THR A 26 22.78 -35.49 13.72
CA THR A 26 23.74 -35.99 12.72
C THR A 26 23.76 -35.10 11.49
N ASN A 27 24.84 -35.18 10.72
CA ASN A 27 24.97 -34.45 9.46
C ASN A 27 23.80 -34.78 8.50
N GLY A 28 23.30 -33.77 7.80
CA GLY A 28 22.13 -33.88 6.91
C GLY A 28 20.77 -33.80 7.60
N THR A 29 20.70 -33.70 8.93
CA THR A 29 19.42 -33.55 9.65
C THR A 29 18.78 -32.18 9.36
N THR A 30 17.55 -32.16 8.86
CA THR A 30 16.76 -30.93 8.77
C THR A 30 16.28 -30.49 10.16
N LEU A 31 16.65 -29.27 10.57
CA LEU A 31 16.24 -28.68 11.85
C LEU A 31 15.18 -27.61 11.61
N ASN A 32 14.03 -27.73 12.27
CA ASN A 32 12.91 -26.80 12.11
C ASN A 32 12.57 -26.14 13.45
N CYS A 33 12.86 -24.84 13.59
CA CYS A 33 12.47 -24.02 14.73
C CYS A 33 11.18 -23.23 14.44
N GLY A 34 10.16 -23.92 13.91
CA GLY A 34 8.98 -23.31 13.29
C GLY A 34 8.33 -22.18 14.10
N MET A 35 7.77 -21.20 13.41
CA MET A 35 6.94 -20.13 13.97
C MET A 35 5.73 -19.93 13.06
N THR A 36 4.53 -19.94 13.63
CA THR A 36 3.29 -19.85 12.85
C THR A 36 2.47 -18.61 13.16
N ASN A 37 2.75 -17.89 14.25
CA ASN A 37 1.95 -16.72 14.58
C ASN A 37 2.66 -15.80 15.57
N THR A 38 2.92 -14.55 15.18
CA THR A 38 2.99 -13.50 16.19
C THR A 38 2.15 -12.34 15.69
N SER A 39 1.04 -12.10 16.37
CA SER A 39 0.09 -10.99 16.21
C SER A 39 0.70 -9.61 16.52
N LYS A 40 2.02 -9.43 16.28
CA LYS A 40 2.84 -8.28 16.63
C LYS A 40 3.80 -7.85 15.52
N TRP A 41 3.64 -8.37 14.30
CA TRP A 41 4.53 -8.05 13.20
C TRP A 41 3.97 -6.89 12.38
N ALA A 42 4.56 -5.71 12.60
CA ALA A 42 4.33 -4.56 11.73
C ALA A 42 5.05 -4.78 10.40
N LYS A 43 4.47 -4.24 9.33
CA LYS A 43 5.10 -4.21 8.01
C LYS A 43 6.43 -3.43 8.11
N GLY A 44 7.45 -3.91 7.40
CA GLY A 44 8.83 -3.41 7.53
C GLY A 44 9.65 -4.04 8.66
N ASN A 45 9.05 -4.81 9.59
CA ASN A 45 9.83 -5.54 10.59
C ASN A 45 10.72 -6.59 9.93
N THR A 46 11.97 -6.70 10.38
CA THR A 46 12.92 -7.72 9.94
C THR A 46 13.12 -8.77 11.01
N ILE A 47 12.88 -10.03 10.63
CA ILE A 47 13.18 -11.21 11.42
C ILE A 47 14.60 -11.63 11.10
N ASN A 48 15.41 -11.81 12.14
CA ASN A 48 16.73 -12.40 12.02
C ASN A 48 16.75 -13.77 12.70
N CYS A 49 17.30 -14.78 12.03
CA CYS A 49 17.55 -16.09 12.58
C CYS A 49 19.06 -16.31 12.64
N THR A 50 19.59 -16.49 13.84
CA THR A 50 20.99 -16.88 14.04
C THR A 50 21.05 -18.35 14.38
N VAL A 51 21.93 -19.07 13.67
CA VAL A 51 22.22 -20.48 13.92
C VAL A 51 23.64 -20.60 14.44
N THR A 52 23.79 -21.18 15.61
CA THR A 52 25.08 -21.58 16.16
C THR A 52 25.16 -23.09 16.16
N ALA A 53 26.19 -23.64 15.52
CA ALA A 53 26.55 -25.05 15.59
C ALA A 53 27.80 -25.23 16.46
N THR A 54 27.78 -26.23 17.33
CA THR A 54 28.94 -26.66 18.10
C THR A 54 29.15 -28.16 17.98
N ASP A 55 30.41 -28.57 17.85
CA ASP A 55 30.83 -29.96 17.98
C ASP A 55 31.13 -30.31 19.44
N ASN A 56 31.48 -31.57 19.69
CA ASN A 56 31.86 -32.06 21.03
C ASN A 56 33.25 -31.57 21.48
N ASN A 57 33.99 -30.88 20.60
CA ASN A 57 35.31 -30.31 20.85
C ASN A 57 35.24 -28.79 21.12
N SER A 58 34.04 -28.27 21.37
CA SER A 58 33.76 -26.85 21.65
C SER A 58 34.10 -25.91 20.49
N GLN A 59 34.34 -26.42 19.29
CA GLN A 59 34.44 -25.57 18.11
C GLN A 59 33.07 -25.02 17.76
N ARG A 60 33.01 -23.73 17.44
CA ARG A 60 31.76 -23.02 17.18
C ARG A 60 31.76 -22.42 15.79
N SER A 61 30.69 -22.66 15.05
CA SER A 61 30.37 -21.92 13.83
C SER A 61 29.03 -21.20 13.99
N THR A 62 28.91 -19.99 13.44
CA THR A 62 27.68 -19.21 13.51
C THR A 62 27.36 -18.61 12.15
N GLY A 63 26.09 -18.72 11.75
CA GLY A 63 25.53 -18.09 10.54
C GLY A 63 24.21 -17.39 10.86
N SER A 64 23.76 -16.52 9.96
CA SER A 64 22.46 -15.87 10.12
C SER A 64 21.75 -15.67 8.78
N ALA A 65 20.43 -15.56 8.84
CA ALA A 65 19.57 -15.22 7.71
C ALA A 65 18.45 -14.29 8.17
N THR A 66 18.08 -13.34 7.31
CA THR A 66 17.03 -12.36 7.62
C THR A 66 15.85 -12.47 6.64
N LYS A 67 14.66 -12.06 7.11
CA LYS A 67 13.45 -11.91 6.29
C LYS A 67 12.63 -10.72 6.78
N THR A 68 12.15 -9.89 5.86
CA THR A 68 11.34 -8.72 6.19
C THR A 68 9.87 -8.97 5.89
N VAL A 69 8.99 -8.45 6.75
CA VAL A 69 7.54 -8.41 6.54
C VAL A 69 7.26 -7.38 5.46
N SER A 70 6.82 -7.82 4.29
CA SER A 70 6.54 -6.93 3.16
C SER A 70 5.24 -6.14 3.36
N ASN A 71 5.18 -4.97 2.73
CA ASN A 71 3.95 -4.23 2.48
C ASN A 71 3.64 -4.29 0.98
N LEU A 72 2.39 -4.49 0.62
CA LEU A 72 1.90 -4.21 -0.72
C LEU A 72 1.38 -2.77 -0.74
N ALA A 73 1.78 -2.01 -1.76
CA ALA A 73 1.25 -0.66 -1.95
C ALA A 73 -0.27 -0.71 -2.24
N PRO A 74 -1.00 0.39 -1.97
CA PRO A 74 -2.41 0.47 -2.31
C PRO A 74 -2.65 0.19 -3.79
N ASN A 75 -3.77 -0.44 -4.12
CA ASN A 75 -4.12 -0.63 -5.53
C ASN A 75 -4.44 0.72 -6.19
N PRO A 76 -4.28 0.84 -7.53
CA PRO A 76 -4.70 2.03 -8.24
C PRO A 76 -6.18 2.37 -7.97
N PRO A 77 -6.52 3.63 -7.64
CA PRO A 77 -7.89 4.04 -7.39
C PRO A 77 -8.77 3.80 -8.62
N SER A 78 -9.98 3.30 -8.40
CA SER A 78 -10.99 3.10 -9.44
C SER A 78 -11.86 4.36 -9.57
N LEU A 79 -11.99 4.88 -10.79
CA LEU A 79 -12.82 6.04 -11.09
C LEU A 79 -14.30 5.67 -11.05
N ASN A 80 -15.10 6.45 -10.31
CA ASN A 80 -16.56 6.33 -10.32
C ASN A 80 -17.23 7.55 -10.97
N SER A 81 -16.77 8.78 -10.67
CA SER A 81 -17.36 10.01 -11.20
C SER A 81 -16.45 11.23 -11.05
N PRO A 82 -16.53 12.24 -11.95
CA PRO A 82 -17.15 12.17 -13.28
C PRO A 82 -16.48 11.11 -14.14
N ALA A 83 -17.20 10.54 -15.10
CA ALA A 83 -16.58 9.65 -16.08
C ALA A 83 -15.48 10.39 -16.85
N ASP A 84 -14.39 9.69 -17.16
CA ASP A 84 -13.26 10.30 -17.86
C ASP A 84 -13.69 10.79 -19.25
N GLY A 85 -13.34 12.04 -19.57
CA GLY A 85 -13.73 12.72 -20.80
C GLY A 85 -15.19 13.20 -20.84
N SER A 86 -15.94 13.11 -19.72
CA SER A 86 -17.32 13.58 -19.68
C SER A 86 -17.43 15.10 -19.90
N THR A 87 -18.50 15.52 -20.59
CA THR A 87 -18.82 16.93 -20.84
C THR A 87 -20.14 17.31 -20.18
N GLY A 88 -20.46 18.59 -20.14
CA GLY A 88 -21.72 19.05 -19.55
C GLY A 88 -21.76 18.97 -18.01
N ILE A 89 -20.58 18.96 -17.37
CA ILE A 89 -20.48 18.87 -15.92
C ILE A 89 -20.78 20.23 -15.28
N SER A 90 -21.44 20.22 -14.13
CA SER A 90 -21.70 21.42 -13.33
C SER A 90 -20.39 22.10 -12.92
N THR A 91 -20.41 23.43 -12.79
CA THR A 91 -19.30 24.21 -12.23
C THR A 91 -19.06 23.97 -10.73
N SER A 92 -19.95 23.20 -10.10
CA SER A 92 -19.72 22.53 -8.83
C SER A 92 -20.06 21.05 -8.99
N THR A 93 -19.03 20.20 -8.99
CA THR A 93 -19.15 18.74 -9.17
C THR A 93 -18.56 17.97 -8.00
N THR A 94 -18.85 16.68 -7.91
CA THR A 94 -18.28 15.76 -6.93
C THR A 94 -17.40 14.73 -7.64
N LEU A 95 -16.13 14.71 -7.31
CA LEU A 95 -15.18 13.67 -7.70
C LEU A 95 -15.40 12.47 -6.78
N ASN A 96 -15.38 11.26 -7.35
CA ASN A 96 -15.67 10.04 -6.63
C ASN A 96 -14.77 8.90 -7.14
N VAL A 97 -14.10 8.23 -6.22
CA VAL A 97 -13.26 7.06 -6.50
C VAL A 97 -13.50 5.97 -5.46
N THR A 98 -13.19 4.73 -5.81
CA THR A 98 -13.08 3.61 -4.87
C THR A 98 -11.61 3.24 -4.70
N VAL A 99 -11.19 2.99 -3.46
CA VAL A 99 -9.79 2.66 -3.11
C VAL A 99 -9.73 1.29 -2.45
N THR A 100 -8.71 0.50 -2.78
CA THR A 100 -8.48 -0.82 -2.18
C THR A 100 -7.02 -1.00 -1.84
N ASP A 101 -6.79 -1.85 -0.84
CA ASP A 101 -5.49 -2.36 -0.46
C ASP A 101 -5.59 -3.88 -0.29
N THR A 102 -4.62 -4.61 -0.84
CA THR A 102 -4.63 -6.08 -0.86
C THR A 102 -4.32 -6.68 0.52
N ASP A 103 -3.54 -5.98 1.34
CA ASP A 103 -3.26 -6.37 2.71
C ASP A 103 -4.37 -5.91 3.69
N GLY A 104 -5.33 -5.12 3.19
CA GLY A 104 -6.47 -4.63 3.97
C GLY A 104 -6.17 -3.39 4.81
N ASP A 105 -5.08 -2.68 4.50
CA ASP A 105 -4.69 -1.50 5.26
C ASP A 105 -5.70 -0.35 5.13
N SER A 106 -5.71 0.52 6.14
CA SER A 106 -6.45 1.77 6.11
C SER A 106 -5.75 2.79 5.21
N LEU A 107 -6.52 3.50 4.40
CA LEU A 107 -6.04 4.36 3.34
C LEU A 107 -6.33 5.84 3.60
N ASN A 108 -5.38 6.69 3.20
CA ASN A 108 -5.54 8.13 3.12
C ASN A 108 -5.52 8.55 1.65
N VAL A 109 -6.44 9.44 1.28
CA VAL A 109 -6.74 9.80 -0.11
C VAL A 109 -6.70 11.31 -0.27
N ILE A 110 -5.97 11.80 -1.27
CA ILE A 110 -5.93 13.22 -1.63
C ILE A 110 -6.28 13.37 -3.11
N PHE A 111 -7.25 14.25 -3.39
CA PHE A 111 -7.63 14.62 -4.75
C PHE A 111 -6.81 15.83 -5.16
N TYR A 112 -6.22 15.79 -6.35
CA TYR A 112 -5.43 16.88 -6.92
C TYR A 112 -6.01 17.33 -8.24
N ASN A 113 -5.90 18.64 -8.51
CA ASN A 113 -6.15 19.16 -9.85
C ASN A 113 -4.97 18.88 -10.79
N GLY A 114 -5.13 19.22 -12.07
CA GLY A 114 -4.12 19.02 -13.12
C GLY A 114 -2.77 19.70 -12.85
N SER A 115 -2.76 20.73 -12.02
CA SER A 115 -1.57 21.50 -11.61
C SER A 115 -1.00 21.08 -10.26
N ASN A 116 -1.36 19.88 -9.77
CA ASN A 116 -0.91 19.31 -8.50
C ASN A 116 -1.30 20.14 -7.27
N HIS A 117 -2.36 20.95 -7.35
CA HIS A 117 -2.93 21.61 -6.19
C HIS A 117 -3.98 20.70 -5.52
N PRO A 118 -3.92 20.47 -4.20
CA PRO A 118 -4.89 19.63 -3.51
C PRO A 118 -6.27 20.28 -3.54
N ILE A 119 -7.28 19.48 -3.83
CA ILE A 119 -8.70 19.88 -3.82
C ILE A 119 -9.30 19.56 -2.45
N CYS A 120 -9.12 18.32 -2.00
CA CYS A 120 -9.47 17.88 -0.65
C CYS A 120 -8.70 16.62 -0.25
N SER A 121 -8.76 16.28 1.03
CA SER A 121 -8.19 15.06 1.60
C SER A 121 -9.22 14.31 2.45
N ASN A 122 -9.10 12.99 2.48
CA ASN A 122 -9.89 12.09 3.31
C ASN A 122 -8.94 11.07 3.94
N THR A 123 -9.15 10.72 5.20
CA THR A 123 -8.28 9.82 5.95
C THR A 123 -9.06 8.66 6.55
N SER A 124 -8.35 7.60 6.93
CA SER A 124 -8.92 6.44 7.62
C SER A 124 -9.98 5.69 6.81
N ILE A 125 -9.78 5.58 5.50
CA ILE A 125 -10.70 4.89 4.58
C ILE A 125 -10.37 3.40 4.58
N SER A 126 -11.34 2.56 4.91
CA SER A 126 -11.16 1.11 4.81
C SER A 126 -10.96 0.67 3.35
N SER A 127 -10.16 -0.38 3.13
CA SER A 127 -10.04 -1.04 1.82
C SER A 127 -11.43 -1.41 1.27
N GLY A 128 -11.71 -1.06 0.01
CA GLY A 128 -13.03 -1.17 -0.63
C GLY A 128 -13.92 0.05 -0.46
N GLY A 129 -13.48 1.07 0.29
CA GLY A 129 -14.24 2.29 0.54
C GLY A 129 -14.34 3.21 -0.67
N THR A 130 -15.51 3.86 -0.79
CA THR A 130 -15.75 4.93 -1.76
C THR A 130 -15.50 6.30 -1.12
N VAL A 131 -14.78 7.17 -1.81
CA VAL A 131 -14.35 8.47 -1.33
C VAL A 131 -14.83 9.57 -2.27
N SER A 132 -15.39 10.64 -1.70
CA SER A 132 -15.94 11.78 -2.44
C SER A 132 -15.20 13.08 -2.14
N CYS A 133 -15.11 13.96 -3.13
CA CYS A 133 -14.50 15.27 -3.03
C CYS A 133 -15.30 16.30 -3.83
N ARG A 134 -15.84 17.32 -3.17
CA ARG A 134 -16.54 18.40 -3.87
C ARG A 134 -15.53 19.38 -4.47
N TRP A 135 -15.64 19.64 -5.77
CA TRP A 135 -14.85 20.67 -6.47
C TRP A 135 -15.78 21.75 -7.01
N SER A 136 -15.68 22.94 -6.45
CA SER A 136 -16.53 24.10 -6.76
C SER A 136 -15.74 25.22 -7.45
N SER A 137 -16.47 26.26 -7.86
CA SER A 137 -15.90 27.48 -8.46
C SER A 137 -15.14 27.23 -9.75
N LEU A 138 -15.60 26.25 -10.53
CA LEU A 138 -15.06 25.96 -11.86
C LEU A 138 -15.62 26.95 -12.89
N SER A 139 -14.80 27.31 -13.87
CA SER A 139 -15.19 28.12 -15.01
C SER A 139 -16.08 27.32 -15.96
N ILE A 140 -17.04 28.00 -16.59
CA ILE A 140 -17.92 27.44 -17.62
C ILE A 140 -17.11 27.15 -18.90
N GLY A 141 -17.50 26.14 -19.67
CA GLY A 141 -16.87 25.74 -20.94
C GLY A 141 -15.40 25.33 -20.84
N THR A 142 -14.94 24.91 -19.66
CA THR A 142 -13.53 24.65 -19.36
C THR A 142 -13.29 23.17 -19.07
N THR A 143 -12.21 22.62 -19.61
CA THR A 143 -11.76 21.26 -19.30
C THR A 143 -10.85 21.25 -18.08
N TYR A 144 -11.22 20.46 -17.08
CA TYR A 144 -10.46 20.24 -15.86
C TYR A 144 -9.84 18.85 -15.86
N LYS A 145 -8.57 18.77 -15.47
CA LYS A 145 -7.86 17.52 -15.20
C LYS A 145 -7.72 17.31 -13.70
N TRP A 146 -7.74 16.06 -13.27
CA TRP A 146 -7.54 15.69 -11.87
C TRP A 146 -6.99 14.27 -11.75
N TYR A 147 -6.46 13.96 -10.57
CA TYR A 147 -6.00 12.62 -10.22
C TYR A 147 -6.07 12.45 -8.70
N VAL A 148 -5.89 11.21 -8.25
CA VAL A 148 -5.94 10.85 -6.83
C VAL A 148 -4.62 10.22 -6.40
N TYR A 149 -4.17 10.64 -5.22
CA TYR A 149 -3.04 10.05 -4.51
C TYR A 149 -3.57 9.26 -3.32
N VAL A 150 -3.11 8.01 -3.16
CA VAL A 150 -3.51 7.11 -2.08
C VAL A 150 -2.29 6.57 -1.36
N THR A 151 -2.36 6.50 -0.03
CA THR A 151 -1.31 5.91 0.80
C THR A 151 -1.91 5.08 1.93
N ASP A 152 -1.26 3.98 2.26
CA ASP A 152 -1.50 3.15 3.46
C ASP A 152 -0.66 3.61 4.68
N GLY A 153 0.12 4.69 4.52
CA GLY A 153 1.07 5.19 5.52
C GLY A 153 2.51 4.69 5.36
N ILE A 154 2.76 3.73 4.46
CA ILE A 154 4.07 3.15 4.15
C ILE A 154 4.41 3.38 2.67
N ASN A 155 3.54 2.90 1.78
CA ASN A 155 3.65 3.05 0.34
C ASN A 155 2.50 3.88 -0.22
N THR A 156 2.64 4.24 -1.48
CA THR A 156 1.79 5.23 -2.13
C THR A 156 1.55 4.83 -3.57
N THR A 157 0.33 5.10 -4.03
CA THR A 157 -0.11 4.83 -5.40
C THR A 157 -0.88 6.03 -5.92
N THR A 158 -0.65 6.37 -7.19
CA THR A 158 -1.34 7.45 -7.87
C THR A 158 -2.23 6.88 -8.96
N SER A 159 -3.41 7.45 -9.15
CA SER A 159 -4.29 7.10 -10.25
C SER A 159 -3.77 7.58 -11.60
N SER A 160 -4.44 7.14 -12.67
CA SER A 160 -4.41 7.85 -13.95
C SER A 160 -4.91 9.29 -13.78
N ARG A 161 -4.55 10.16 -14.74
CA ARG A 161 -5.11 11.50 -14.83
C ARG A 161 -6.42 11.44 -15.61
N TRP A 162 -7.51 11.85 -14.99
CA TRP A 162 -8.83 11.94 -15.60
C TRP A 162 -9.17 13.39 -15.92
N ASN A 163 -10.18 13.57 -16.77
CA ASN A 163 -10.65 14.88 -17.16
C ASN A 163 -12.16 14.95 -17.34
N PHE A 164 -12.72 16.14 -17.21
CA PHE A 164 -14.09 16.46 -17.59
C PHE A 164 -14.19 17.91 -18.07
N SER A 165 -15.23 18.23 -18.84
CA SER A 165 -15.52 19.59 -19.28
C SER A 165 -16.82 20.11 -18.66
N THR A 166 -16.79 21.34 -18.16
CA THR A 166 -17.99 21.99 -17.64
C THR A 166 -18.97 22.34 -18.76
N ASN A 167 -20.24 22.55 -18.40
CA ASN A 167 -21.28 23.04 -19.31
C ASN A 167 -20.78 24.23 -20.14
N GLN A 168 -21.22 24.34 -21.40
CA GLN A 168 -20.98 25.55 -22.19
C GLN A 168 -22.13 26.55 -21.99
N VAL A 169 -21.85 27.83 -22.24
CA VAL A 169 -22.92 28.81 -22.41
C VAL A 169 -23.78 28.35 -23.59
N PRO A 170 -25.13 28.35 -23.49
CA PRO A 170 -25.97 27.99 -24.63
C PRO A 170 -25.59 28.85 -25.84
N THR A 171 -25.17 28.22 -26.92
CA THR A 171 -25.04 28.90 -28.21
C THR A 171 -26.45 29.01 -28.77
N THR A 172 -27.02 30.21 -28.78
CA THR A 172 -28.23 30.47 -29.59
C THR A 172 -27.86 30.21 -31.05
N PRO A 173 -28.51 29.27 -31.75
CA PRO A 173 -28.31 29.11 -33.18
C PRO A 173 -28.69 30.43 -33.83
N LEU A 174 -27.78 31.04 -34.59
CA LEU A 174 -28.12 32.18 -35.42
C LEU A 174 -29.05 31.63 -36.51
N THR A 175 -30.36 31.85 -36.38
CA THR A 175 -31.29 31.58 -37.47
C THR A 175 -30.91 32.52 -38.61
N ALA A 176 -30.25 32.01 -39.64
CA ALA A 176 -30.09 32.75 -40.89
C ALA A 176 -31.50 32.98 -41.43
N ILE A 177 -32.02 34.21 -41.31
CA ILE A 177 -33.17 34.63 -42.08
C ILE A 177 -32.66 34.73 -43.53
N THR A 178 -33.27 33.93 -44.39
CA THR A 178 -32.97 33.72 -45.82
C THR A 178 -32.84 35.02 -46.60
#